data_AF-A0A420I627-F1
#
_entry.id   AF-A0A420I627-F1
#
_cell.length_a   1.000
_cell.length_b   1.000
_cell.length_c   1.000
_cell.angle_alpha   90.00
_cell.angle_beta   90.00
_cell.angle_gamma   90.00
#
_symmetry.space_group_name_H-M   'P 1'
#
loop_
_entity.id
_entity.type
_entity.pdbx_description
1 polymer ?
#
loop_
_entity_poly.entity_id
_entity_poly.type
_entity_poly.pdbx_seq_one_letter_code
_entity_poly.pdbx_strand_id
1 'polypeptide(L)'
;MAQLQSPAILESSREPHSVSLKVLRLSRPSLSIQQPLPESSDQILSSASYAYPIPNTFNNGYILSPLLTLPPAFGYAYVGETFSCTLCANNEILPGSTIGKSINAVRIEAEVKTPSSSVPTKLDINSAELFSSDSGKRDNNEETGGVTLAIGESLQKIVQFELKEEGNHVLSVSVTYSELSATSGRVRTFRKLYQFACKNCMVIRSKTSILPSNLQNRWALESQIENCGEETITLENVYLNEHTGFSCKSLNWDVVPTGCVKENPKLMPGDVYQVCFFLEEDEKRELEDKKQILVNMSLCWRGAMGNKGFLSINPLGTK
;
A
#
# COMPACT_ATOMS: atom_id res chain seq x y z
N MET A 1 55.08 8.45 3.94
CA MET A 1 54.47 7.60 4.99
C MET A 1 53.33 6.83 4.36
N ALA A 2 53.55 5.56 4.04
CA ALA A 2 52.52 4.66 3.54
C ALA A 2 51.72 4.13 4.74
N GLN A 3 50.42 4.41 4.79
CA GLN A 3 49.53 3.76 5.75
C GLN A 3 49.22 2.36 5.22
N LEU A 4 49.68 1.33 5.94
CA LEU A 4 49.28 -0.05 5.72
C LEU A 4 47.77 -0.18 5.90
N GLN A 5 47.08 -0.69 4.88
CA GLN A 5 45.74 -1.25 5.01
C GLN A 5 45.82 -2.54 5.84
N SER A 6 45.08 -2.59 6.93
CA SER A 6 44.81 -3.80 7.71
C SER A 6 44.07 -4.82 6.83
N PRO A 7 44.41 -6.12 6.88
CA PRO A 7 43.77 -7.12 6.04
C PRO A 7 42.33 -7.37 6.52
N ALA A 8 41.41 -7.40 5.56
CA ALA A 8 40.02 -7.79 5.78
C ALA A 8 39.97 -9.18 6.42
N ILE A 9 39.23 -9.28 7.53
CA ILE A 9 38.86 -10.55 8.13
C ILE A 9 38.04 -11.30 7.08
N LEU A 10 38.59 -12.42 6.61
CA LEU A 10 37.93 -13.37 5.74
C LEU A 10 36.63 -13.83 6.42
N GLU A 11 35.48 -13.33 5.97
CA GLU A 11 34.18 -13.87 6.40
C GLU A 11 34.17 -15.36 6.05
N SER A 12 34.20 -16.21 7.08
CA SER A 12 33.97 -17.64 6.92
C SER A 12 32.61 -17.82 6.24
N SER A 13 32.60 -18.52 5.10
CA SER A 13 31.40 -18.80 4.33
C SER A 13 30.36 -19.47 5.22
N ARG A 14 29.37 -18.69 5.68
CA ARG A 14 28.27 -19.22 6.51
C ARG A 14 27.59 -20.35 5.73
N GLU A 15 27.38 -21.48 6.38
CA GLU A 15 26.62 -22.60 5.82
C GLU A 15 25.31 -22.06 5.19
N PRO A 16 24.90 -22.52 3.99
CA PRO A 16 23.64 -22.11 3.39
C PRO A 16 22.45 -22.37 4.33
N HIS A 17 21.42 -21.53 4.25
CA HIS A 17 20.19 -21.74 5.02
C HIS A 17 19.32 -22.81 4.36
N SER A 18 18.77 -23.71 5.18
CA SER A 18 17.83 -24.76 4.75
C SER A 18 16.40 -24.23 4.52
N VAL A 19 16.17 -22.96 4.86
CA VAL A 19 14.92 -22.23 4.61
C VAL A 19 15.21 -21.05 3.68
N SER A 20 14.41 -20.89 2.62
CA SER A 20 14.46 -19.73 1.75
C SER A 20 13.36 -18.73 2.09
N LEU A 21 13.60 -17.45 1.82
CA LEU A 21 12.57 -16.40 1.90
C LEU A 21 12.29 -15.87 0.50
N LYS A 22 11.03 -15.95 0.09
CA LYS A 22 10.47 -15.27 -1.09
C LYS A 22 9.52 -14.17 -0.63
N VAL A 23 9.63 -13.00 -1.25
CA VAL A 23 8.78 -11.85 -0.97
C VAL A 23 8.17 -11.38 -2.28
N LEU A 24 6.83 -11.29 -2.32
CA LEU A 24 6.11 -10.80 -3.49
C LEU A 24 5.15 -9.69 -3.07
N ARG A 25 5.21 -8.54 -3.75
CA ARG A 25 4.20 -7.50 -3.60
C ARG A 25 2.87 -8.02 -4.13
N LEU A 26 1.79 -7.77 -3.40
CA LEU A 26 0.43 -8.10 -3.84
C LEU A 26 -0.08 -6.93 -4.69
N SER A 27 -0.47 -7.24 -5.93
CA SER A 27 -1.12 -6.30 -6.85
C SER A 27 -2.59 -6.67 -7.01
N ARG A 28 -3.46 -5.67 -7.16
CA ARG A 28 -4.84 -5.94 -7.57
C ARG A 28 -4.88 -6.27 -9.06
N PRO A 29 -5.69 -7.26 -9.48
CA PRO A 29 -5.90 -7.52 -10.89
C PRO A 29 -6.62 -6.35 -11.57
N SER A 30 -6.40 -6.20 -12.87
CA SER A 30 -7.05 -5.19 -13.72
C SER A 30 -7.77 -5.87 -14.88
N LEU A 31 -8.80 -5.22 -15.43
CA LEU A 31 -9.45 -5.72 -16.65
C LEU A 31 -8.47 -5.67 -17.81
N SER A 32 -8.38 -6.79 -18.53
CA SER A 32 -7.55 -6.87 -19.72
C SER A 32 -8.10 -5.94 -20.80
N ILE A 33 -7.23 -5.11 -21.36
CA ILE A 33 -7.57 -4.24 -22.48
C ILE A 33 -7.36 -5.05 -23.76
N GLN A 34 -8.37 -5.05 -24.63
CA GLN A 34 -8.28 -5.58 -25.98
C GLN A 34 -8.32 -4.43 -26.99
N GLN A 35 -7.78 -4.68 -28.18
CA GLN A 35 -7.76 -3.70 -29.27
C GLN A 35 -8.67 -4.21 -30.39
N PRO A 36 -10.00 -4.13 -30.20
CA PRO A 36 -10.95 -4.64 -31.18
C PRO A 36 -10.75 -3.89 -32.49
N LEU A 37 -10.58 -4.65 -33.58
CA LEU A 37 -10.57 -4.06 -34.91
C LEU A 37 -11.98 -3.53 -35.25
N PRO A 38 -12.09 -2.44 -36.04
CA PRO A 38 -13.36 -2.03 -36.63
C PRO A 38 -14.01 -3.21 -37.35
N GLU A 39 -15.34 -3.25 -37.42
CA GLU A 39 -16.08 -4.35 -38.06
C GLU A 39 -15.50 -4.69 -39.44
N SER A 40 -14.81 -5.82 -39.52
CA SER A 40 -14.19 -6.36 -40.73
C SER A 40 -14.90 -7.65 -41.12
N SER A 41 -15.02 -7.92 -42.43
CA SER A 41 -15.58 -9.20 -42.91
C SER A 41 -14.72 -10.41 -42.55
N ASP A 42 -13.44 -10.20 -42.20
CA ASP A 42 -12.53 -11.26 -41.78
C ASP A 42 -12.64 -11.55 -40.27
N GLN A 43 -13.38 -12.63 -39.97
CA GLN A 43 -13.60 -13.10 -38.60
C GLN A 43 -12.32 -13.58 -37.91
N ILE A 44 -11.30 -14.01 -38.67
CA ILE A 44 -10.05 -14.52 -38.12
C ILE A 44 -9.24 -13.34 -37.56
N LEU A 45 -9.14 -12.26 -38.32
CA LEU A 45 -8.46 -11.04 -37.88
C LEU A 45 -9.17 -10.38 -36.70
N SER A 46 -10.51 -10.32 -36.73
CA SER A 46 -11.30 -9.82 -35.60
C SER A 46 -11.06 -10.68 -34.35
N SER A 47 -11.11 -12.01 -34.46
CA SER A 47 -10.87 -12.92 -33.34
C SER A 47 -9.48 -12.76 -32.73
N ALA A 48 -8.45 -12.62 -33.57
CA ALA A 48 -7.06 -12.45 -33.13
C ALA A 48 -6.79 -11.09 -32.45
N SER A 49 -7.62 -10.08 -32.69
CA SER A 49 -7.51 -8.75 -32.07
C SER A 49 -7.97 -8.71 -30.61
N TYR A 50 -8.71 -9.72 -30.17
CA TYR A 50 -9.24 -9.81 -28.83
C TYR A 50 -8.21 -10.39 -27.85
N ALA A 51 -8.27 -9.93 -26.60
CA ALA A 51 -7.41 -10.45 -25.53
C ALA A 51 -7.64 -11.96 -25.26
N TYR A 52 -8.82 -12.46 -25.66
CA TYR A 52 -9.15 -13.87 -25.59
C TYR A 52 -9.76 -14.34 -26.92
N PRO A 53 -8.95 -14.95 -27.81
CA PRO A 53 -9.40 -15.41 -29.11
C PRO A 53 -10.17 -16.72 -28.97
N ILE A 54 -11.44 -16.62 -28.61
CA ILE A 54 -12.42 -17.72 -28.73
C ILE A 54 -13.49 -17.30 -29.74
N PRO A 55 -14.05 -18.22 -30.54
CA PRO A 55 -15.28 -17.98 -31.30
C PRO A 55 -16.44 -17.73 -30.34
N ASN A 56 -16.45 -16.56 -29.71
CA ASN A 56 -17.35 -16.21 -28.65
C ASN A 56 -18.37 -15.21 -29.20
N THR A 57 -19.64 -15.61 -29.20
CA THR A 57 -20.81 -14.83 -29.60
C THR A 57 -21.10 -13.63 -28.69
N PHE A 58 -20.28 -13.40 -27.66
CA PHE A 58 -20.43 -12.33 -26.66
C PHE A 58 -19.39 -11.19 -26.82
N ASN A 59 -18.59 -11.19 -27.88
CA ASN A 59 -17.59 -10.13 -28.07
C ASN A 59 -18.18 -8.94 -28.82
N ASN A 60 -18.58 -7.91 -28.06
CA ASN A 60 -19.29 -6.74 -28.59
C ASN A 60 -18.35 -5.63 -29.09
N GLY A 61 -17.09 -5.94 -29.41
CA GLY A 61 -16.11 -4.93 -29.84
C GLY A 61 -15.75 -3.90 -28.76
N TYR A 62 -15.99 -4.21 -27.49
CA TYR A 62 -15.67 -3.30 -26.37
C TYR A 62 -14.17 -3.37 -26.04
N ILE A 63 -13.58 -2.26 -25.61
CA ILE A 63 -12.13 -2.15 -25.35
C ILE A 63 -11.72 -2.96 -24.10
N LEU A 64 -12.64 -3.20 -23.16
CA LEU A 64 -12.38 -4.02 -21.98
C LEU A 64 -12.85 -5.46 -22.20
N SER A 65 -11.96 -6.42 -21.94
CA SER A 65 -12.25 -7.85 -21.90
C SER A 65 -12.78 -8.27 -20.51
N PRO A 66 -13.61 -9.32 -20.42
CA PRO A 66 -14.04 -9.88 -19.13
C PRO A 66 -12.91 -10.58 -18.36
N LEU A 67 -11.70 -10.67 -18.92
CA LEU A 67 -10.55 -11.27 -18.25
C LEU A 67 -9.89 -10.30 -17.28
N LEU A 68 -9.41 -10.85 -16.17
CA LEU A 68 -8.56 -10.15 -15.22
C LEU A 68 -7.10 -10.53 -15.46
N THR A 69 -6.24 -9.54 -15.60
CA THR A 69 -4.79 -9.70 -15.77
C THR A 69 -4.04 -9.06 -14.62
N LEU A 70 -2.92 -9.69 -14.24
CA LEU A 70 -1.96 -9.06 -13.35
C LEU A 70 -1.16 -8.00 -14.12
N PRO A 71 -0.79 -6.87 -13.48
CA PRO A 71 0.06 -5.88 -14.12
C PRO A 71 1.37 -6.50 -14.62
N PRO A 72 1.85 -6.13 -15.83
CA PRO A 72 3.07 -6.70 -16.41
C PRO A 72 4.34 -6.26 -15.67
N ALA A 73 4.25 -5.23 -14.81
CA ALA A 73 5.37 -4.69 -14.06
C ALA A 73 4.96 -4.24 -12.65
N PHE A 74 5.98 -4.04 -11.81
CA PHE A 74 5.83 -3.43 -10.50
C PHE A 74 5.47 -1.95 -10.67
N GLY A 75 4.18 -1.64 -10.67
CA GLY A 75 3.68 -0.26 -10.68
C GLY A 75 4.15 0.54 -9.46
N TYR A 76 3.79 1.82 -9.39
CA TYR A 76 4.21 2.68 -8.28
C TYR A 76 3.52 2.32 -6.96
N ALA A 77 4.16 2.67 -5.86
CA ALA A 77 3.54 2.69 -4.54
C ALA A 77 3.21 4.15 -4.24
N TYR A 78 1.97 4.42 -3.80
CA TYR A 78 1.52 5.79 -3.59
C TYR A 78 1.26 6.11 -2.12
N VAL A 79 1.61 7.34 -1.72
CA VAL A 79 1.26 7.90 -0.41
C VAL A 79 -0.26 7.94 -0.28
N GLY A 80 -0.73 7.46 0.86
CA GLY A 80 -2.12 7.30 1.23
C GLY A 80 -2.73 5.94 0.89
N GLU A 81 -2.01 5.09 0.15
CA GLU A 81 -2.44 3.72 -0.12
C GLU A 81 -1.80 2.70 0.84
N THR A 82 -2.37 1.49 0.86
CA THR A 82 -1.82 0.36 1.62
C THR A 82 -0.86 -0.46 0.75
N PHE A 83 0.42 -0.45 1.10
CA PHE A 83 1.39 -1.41 0.60
C PHE A 83 1.10 -2.80 1.16
N SER A 84 1.04 -3.81 0.30
CA SER A 84 0.80 -5.20 0.73
C SER A 84 1.82 -6.14 0.09
N CYS A 85 2.37 -7.07 0.86
CA CYS A 85 3.21 -8.14 0.33
C CYS A 85 2.99 -9.46 1.05
N THR A 86 3.26 -10.55 0.33
CA THR A 86 3.31 -11.90 0.88
C THR A 86 4.76 -12.27 1.16
N LEU A 87 4.99 -12.86 2.33
CA LEU A 87 6.26 -13.34 2.84
C LEU A 87 6.16 -14.87 2.93
N CYS A 88 7.00 -15.58 2.20
CA CYS A 88 6.96 -17.04 2.12
C CYS A 88 8.31 -17.61 2.58
N ALA A 89 8.32 -18.28 3.73
CA ALA A 89 9.46 -19.04 4.21
C ALA A 89 9.30 -20.51 3.77
N ASN A 90 10.14 -20.98 2.84
CA ASN A 90 10.01 -22.31 2.24
C ASN A 90 11.07 -23.24 2.82
N ASN A 91 10.67 -24.46 3.19
CA ASN A 91 11.61 -25.51 3.55
C ASN A 91 12.23 -26.11 2.27
N GLU A 92 13.51 -25.83 2.04
CA GLU A 92 14.26 -26.24 0.84
C GLU A 92 15.01 -27.57 1.03
N ILE A 93 14.75 -28.31 2.12
CA ILE A 93 15.32 -29.65 2.29
C ILE A 93 14.80 -30.55 1.16
N LEU A 94 15.69 -31.23 0.46
CA LEU A 94 15.31 -32.14 -0.61
C LEU A 94 14.77 -33.47 -0.03
N PRO A 95 13.70 -34.04 -0.61
CA PRO A 95 13.25 -35.39 -0.27
C PRO A 95 14.39 -36.40 -0.51
N GLY A 96 14.76 -37.17 0.51
CA GLY A 96 15.85 -38.16 0.41
C GLY A 96 17.25 -37.63 0.77
N SER A 97 17.37 -36.42 1.31
CA SER A 97 18.61 -35.95 1.95
C SER A 97 19.10 -36.96 3.00
N THR A 98 20.35 -37.41 2.87
CA THR A 98 21.01 -38.35 3.80
C THR A 98 21.21 -37.76 5.21
N ILE A 99 21.12 -36.44 5.31
CA ILE A 99 21.16 -35.70 6.58
C ILE A 99 19.71 -35.60 7.05
N GLY A 100 19.32 -36.40 8.05
CA GLY A 100 17.99 -36.38 8.67
C GLY A 100 17.71 -35.07 9.42
N LYS A 101 17.64 -33.97 8.66
CA LYS A 101 17.38 -32.62 9.13
C LYS A 101 15.88 -32.36 9.14
N SER A 102 15.36 -31.79 10.22
CA SER A 102 14.00 -31.27 10.30
C SER A 102 14.00 -29.79 10.66
N ILE A 103 12.99 -29.06 10.17
CA ILE A 103 12.85 -27.61 10.35
C ILE A 103 11.65 -27.34 11.24
N ASN A 104 11.93 -26.81 12.42
CA ASN A 104 10.93 -26.53 13.44
C ASN A 104 10.95 -25.04 13.82
N ALA A 105 9.92 -24.61 14.55
CA ALA A 105 9.82 -23.28 15.14
C ALA A 105 10.08 -22.12 14.15
N VAL A 106 9.59 -22.25 12.91
CA VAL A 106 9.76 -21.23 11.88
C VAL A 106 8.91 -20.02 12.23
N ARG A 107 9.57 -18.86 12.26
CA ARG A 107 8.98 -17.55 12.55
C ARG A 107 9.46 -16.52 11.55
N ILE A 108 8.52 -15.74 11.03
CA ILE A 108 8.78 -14.58 10.17
C ILE A 108 8.47 -13.34 11.00
N GLU A 109 9.39 -12.39 11.01
CA GLU A 109 9.19 -11.04 11.54
C GLU A 109 9.47 -10.01 10.44
N ALA A 110 8.66 -8.97 10.39
CA ALA A 110 8.76 -7.93 9.37
C ALA A 110 8.80 -6.56 10.05
N GLU A 111 9.68 -5.70 9.57
CA GLU A 111 9.81 -4.32 10.01
C GLU A 111 9.91 -3.42 8.77
N VAL A 112 9.31 -2.24 8.82
CA VAL A 112 9.45 -1.24 7.77
C VAL A 112 10.20 -0.03 8.32
N LYS A 113 11.18 0.44 7.56
CA LYS A 113 11.83 1.72 7.80
C LYS A 113 11.30 2.74 6.81
N THR A 114 10.73 3.83 7.32
CA THR A 114 10.28 4.96 6.51
C THR A 114 11.43 5.93 6.23
N PRO A 115 11.32 6.81 5.23
CA PRO A 115 12.31 7.83 4.93
C PRO A 115 12.60 8.77 6.11
N SER A 116 11.57 9.16 6.87
CA SER A 116 11.73 10.10 8.00
C SER A 116 12.27 9.46 9.28
N SER A 117 12.06 8.15 9.46
CA SER A 117 12.40 7.45 10.70
C SER A 117 13.68 6.64 10.58
N SER A 118 14.61 6.88 11.51
CA SER A 118 15.77 6.00 11.67
C SER A 118 15.41 4.65 12.30
N VAL A 119 14.33 4.61 13.09
CA VAL A 119 13.85 3.43 13.83
C VAL A 119 12.83 2.66 12.99
N PRO A 120 13.07 1.36 12.69
CA PRO A 120 12.11 0.52 12.00
C PRO A 120 10.84 0.29 12.84
N THR A 121 9.68 0.36 12.20
CA THR A 121 8.39 0.00 12.80
C THR A 121 8.10 -1.47 12.55
N LYS A 122 7.84 -2.24 13.60
CA LYS A 122 7.43 -3.65 13.48
C LYS A 122 6.04 -3.72 12.84
N LEU A 123 5.89 -4.58 11.85
CA LEU A 123 4.62 -4.79 11.17
C LEU A 123 3.84 -5.92 11.86
N ASP A 124 2.55 -5.68 12.08
CA ASP A 124 1.64 -6.73 12.50
C ASP A 124 1.42 -7.68 11.33
N ILE A 125 1.83 -8.92 11.54
CA ILE A 125 1.71 -9.95 10.52
C ILE A 125 0.41 -10.69 10.79
N ASN A 126 -0.62 -10.31 10.06
CA ASN A 126 -1.88 -11.06 10.05
C ASN A 126 -1.56 -12.49 9.61
N SER A 127 -1.71 -13.44 10.53
CA SER A 127 -1.82 -14.86 10.22
C SER A 127 -3.17 -15.09 9.54
N ALA A 128 -3.35 -14.52 8.36
CA ALA A 128 -4.40 -14.94 7.47
C ALA A 128 -4.04 -16.37 7.07
N GLU A 129 -4.65 -17.35 7.71
CA GLU A 129 -4.58 -18.77 7.35
C GLU A 129 -5.26 -18.97 5.99
N LEU A 130 -4.64 -18.43 4.95
CA LEU A 130 -5.07 -18.59 3.57
C LEU A 130 -4.16 -19.69 3.00
N PHE A 131 -4.75 -20.86 2.80
CA PHE A 131 -4.19 -22.02 2.09
C PHE A 131 -3.20 -22.91 2.89
N SER A 132 -3.62 -23.43 4.04
CA SER A 132 -3.15 -24.76 4.47
C SER A 132 -4.18 -25.79 4.03
N SER A 133 -4.00 -26.40 2.86
CA SER A 133 -4.77 -27.55 2.45
C SER A 133 -4.41 -28.76 3.31
N ASP A 134 -5.36 -29.16 4.16
CA ASP A 134 -5.62 -30.50 4.68
C ASP A 134 -4.59 -31.22 5.58
N SER A 135 -5.16 -31.77 6.66
CA SER A 135 -4.72 -32.91 7.47
C SER A 135 -3.43 -32.81 8.31
N GLY A 136 -3.62 -32.64 9.62
CA GLY A 136 -2.61 -33.01 10.62
C GLY A 136 -2.70 -32.17 11.88
N LYS A 137 -3.00 -32.80 13.02
CA LYS A 137 -3.01 -32.21 14.37
C LYS A 137 -1.89 -31.18 14.53
N ARG A 138 -2.27 -29.91 14.69
CA ARG A 138 -1.34 -28.87 15.12
C ARG A 138 -1.22 -28.96 16.63
N ASP A 139 -0.12 -29.54 17.10
CA ASP A 139 0.33 -29.36 18.47
C ASP A 139 0.70 -27.88 18.62
N ASN A 140 -0.27 -27.08 19.06
CA ASN A 140 -0.05 -25.71 19.52
C ASN A 140 0.75 -25.79 20.84
N ASN A 141 2.05 -26.08 20.74
CA ASN A 141 2.97 -25.86 21.85
C ASN A 141 3.25 -24.35 21.93
N GLU A 142 2.38 -23.66 22.68
CA GLU A 142 2.42 -22.23 22.96
C GLU A 142 3.73 -21.75 23.62
N GLU A 143 4.64 -22.65 24.00
CA GLU A 143 5.92 -22.31 24.62
C GLU A 143 7.05 -21.97 23.61
N THR A 144 6.90 -22.23 22.31
CA THR A 144 7.92 -21.88 21.28
C THR A 144 7.44 -21.04 20.09
N GLY A 145 6.13 -20.74 19.99
CA GLY A 145 5.57 -19.68 19.15
C GLY A 145 5.90 -19.71 17.63
N GLY A 146 6.40 -20.83 17.11
CA GLY A 146 6.79 -21.00 15.70
C GLY A 146 6.19 -22.27 15.09
N VAL A 147 6.14 -22.32 13.76
CA VAL A 147 5.49 -23.43 13.00
C VAL A 147 6.53 -24.45 12.55
N THR A 148 6.22 -25.74 12.67
CA THR A 148 7.05 -26.81 12.09
C THR A 148 6.70 -26.97 10.62
N LEU A 149 7.72 -27.03 9.74
CA LEU A 149 7.52 -27.17 8.29
C LEU A 149 7.99 -28.54 7.82
N ALA A 150 7.08 -29.30 7.20
CA ALA A 150 7.44 -30.50 6.48
C ALA A 150 8.34 -30.18 5.26
N ILE A 151 8.96 -31.23 4.70
CA ILE A 151 9.79 -31.11 3.50
C ILE A 151 8.97 -30.54 2.34
N GLY A 152 9.45 -29.45 1.74
CA GLY A 152 8.74 -28.74 0.66
C GLY A 152 7.57 -27.86 1.12
N GLU A 153 7.22 -27.87 2.40
CA GLU A 153 6.17 -26.99 2.94
C GLU A 153 6.69 -25.54 3.08
N SER A 154 5.75 -24.59 3.07
CA SER A 154 6.05 -23.17 3.18
C SER A 154 5.15 -22.48 4.19
N LEU A 155 5.74 -21.63 5.02
CA LEU A 155 5.00 -20.70 5.88
C LEU A 155 4.78 -19.39 5.13
N GLN A 156 3.54 -19.13 4.72
CA GLN A 156 3.16 -17.88 4.08
C GLN A 156 2.50 -16.93 5.08
N LYS A 157 2.86 -15.65 5.02
CA LYS A 157 2.21 -14.59 5.79
C LYS A 157 2.02 -13.33 4.94
N ILE A 158 0.96 -12.58 5.17
CA ILE A 158 0.68 -11.32 4.47
C ILE A 158 0.95 -10.17 5.44
N VAL A 159 1.68 -9.16 4.96
CA VAL A 159 1.88 -7.90 5.69
C VAL A 159 1.26 -6.75 4.91
N GLN A 160 0.69 -5.82 5.66
CA GLN A 160 0.07 -4.61 5.14
C GLN A 160 0.65 -3.40 5.89
N PHE A 161 0.95 -2.35 5.15
CA PHE A 161 1.52 -1.12 5.69
C PHE A 161 0.93 0.09 4.97
N GLU A 162 0.43 1.05 5.73
CA GLU A 162 -0.07 2.31 5.18
C GLU A 162 1.09 3.24 4.83
N LEU A 163 1.15 3.68 3.58
CA LEU A 163 2.19 4.58 3.11
C LEU A 163 1.83 6.01 3.47
N LYS A 164 2.57 6.62 4.40
CA LYS A 164 2.31 7.99 4.86
C LYS A 164 3.31 9.02 4.33
N GLU A 165 4.42 8.54 3.77
CA GLU A 165 5.55 9.37 3.38
C GLU A 165 6.00 9.03 1.96
N GLU A 166 6.49 10.05 1.26
CA GLU A 166 7.15 9.89 -0.03
C GLU A 166 8.60 9.48 0.16
N GLY A 167 9.14 8.68 -0.76
CA GLY A 167 10.55 8.33 -0.82
C GLY A 167 10.85 6.85 -0.57
N ASN A 168 12.11 6.57 -0.23
CA ASN A 168 12.64 5.21 -0.14
C ASN A 168 12.30 4.54 1.20
N HIS A 169 11.49 3.50 1.12
CA HIS A 169 11.15 2.63 2.24
C HIS A 169 12.00 1.37 2.19
N VAL A 170 12.31 0.80 3.35
CA VAL A 170 13.04 -0.47 3.45
C VAL A 170 12.25 -1.46 4.28
N LEU A 171 11.75 -2.51 3.63
CA LEU A 171 11.16 -3.67 4.29
C LEU A 171 12.26 -4.64 4.72
N SER A 172 12.42 -4.79 6.03
CA SER A 172 13.29 -5.79 6.64
C SER A 172 12.49 -7.02 7.01
N VAL A 173 12.91 -8.19 6.55
CA VAL A 173 12.28 -9.46 6.90
C VAL A 173 13.30 -10.38 7.54
N SER A 174 13.03 -10.77 8.77
CA SER A 174 13.84 -11.71 9.55
C SER A 174 13.12 -13.04 9.62
N VAL A 175 13.81 -14.12 9.25
CA VAL A 175 13.32 -15.49 9.38
C VAL A 175 14.18 -16.20 10.40
N THR A 176 13.55 -16.73 11.44
CA THR A 176 14.18 -17.54 12.49
C THR A 176 13.58 -18.94 12.45
N TYR A 177 14.42 -19.96 12.51
CA TYR A 177 14.00 -21.37 12.55
C TYR A 177 14.98 -22.21 13.36
N SER A 178 14.54 -23.37 13.84
CA SER A 178 15.42 -24.39 14.41
C SER A 178 15.65 -25.52 13.41
N GLU A 179 16.91 -25.82 13.17
CA GLU A 179 17.37 -26.94 12.37
C GLU A 179 17.77 -28.06 13.33
N LEU A 180 17.01 -29.15 13.32
CA LEU A 180 17.27 -30.34 14.14
C LEU A 180 17.91 -31.40 13.26
N SER A 181 19.09 -31.87 13.66
CA SER A 181 19.77 -33.05 13.12
C SER A 181 19.75 -34.16 14.18
N ALA A 182 20.06 -35.39 13.78
CA ALA A 182 20.05 -36.57 14.66
C ALA A 182 20.89 -36.41 15.95
N THR A 183 21.86 -35.49 15.97
CA THR A 183 22.79 -35.27 17.09
C THR A 183 22.81 -33.85 17.63
N SER A 184 22.11 -32.89 17.02
CA SER A 184 22.13 -31.48 17.48
C SER A 184 20.96 -30.67 16.94
N GLY A 185 20.48 -29.72 17.75
CA GLY A 185 19.53 -28.68 17.33
C GLY A 185 20.23 -27.32 17.29
N ARG A 186 20.09 -26.59 16.18
CA ARG A 186 20.67 -25.25 16.00
C ARG A 186 19.60 -24.26 15.59
N VAL A 187 19.48 -23.16 16.34
CA VAL A 187 18.63 -22.02 15.93
C VAL A 187 19.41 -21.18 14.92
N ARG A 188 18.77 -20.85 13.79
CA ARG A 188 19.35 -20.06 12.71
C ARG A 188 18.40 -18.91 12.38
N THR A 189 18.99 -17.74 12.15
CA THR A 189 18.27 -16.54 11.75
C THR A 189 18.98 -15.90 10.57
N PHE A 190 18.20 -15.39 9.62
CA PHE A 190 18.71 -14.51 8.57
C PHE A 190 17.74 -13.36 8.33
N ARG A 191 18.28 -12.22 7.88
CA ARG A 191 17.53 -10.99 7.58
C ARG A 191 17.79 -10.59 6.13
N LYS A 192 16.72 -10.29 5.39
CA LYS A 192 16.79 -9.68 4.05
C LYS A 192 16.15 -8.31 4.06
N LEU A 193 16.69 -7.40 3.26
CA LEU A 193 16.23 -6.03 3.11
C LEU A 193 15.71 -5.82 1.69
N TYR A 194 14.52 -5.25 1.55
CA TYR A 194 13.89 -4.92 0.27
C TYR A 194 13.57 -3.44 0.25
N GLN A 195 14.17 -2.72 -0.69
CA GLN A 195 13.95 -1.29 -0.86
C GLN A 195 12.88 -1.05 -1.93
N PHE A 196 11.96 -0.13 -1.66
CA PHE A 196 10.97 0.33 -2.63
C PHE A 196 10.72 1.83 -2.47
N ALA A 197 10.36 2.51 -3.56
CA ALA A 197 10.08 3.94 -3.57
C ALA A 197 8.56 4.21 -3.56
N CYS A 198 8.15 5.17 -2.76
CA CYS A 198 6.79 5.69 -2.68
C CYS A 198 6.73 7.08 -3.33
N LYS A 199 5.67 7.35 -4.11
CA LYS A 199 5.39 8.66 -4.76
C LYS A 199 4.10 9.25 -4.21
N ASN A 200 3.89 10.54 -4.33
CA ASN A 200 2.58 11.13 -3.99
C ASN A 200 1.53 10.75 -5.04
N CYS A 201 0.38 10.21 -4.61
CA CYS A 201 -0.79 10.03 -5.49
C CYS A 201 -1.48 11.36 -5.76
N MET A 202 -1.60 12.13 -4.67
CA MET A 202 -2.41 13.34 -4.60
C MET A 202 -1.56 14.44 -4.00
N VAL A 203 -1.57 15.60 -4.64
CA VAL A 203 -0.94 16.80 -4.12
C VAL A 203 -2.03 17.83 -3.84
N ILE A 204 -2.01 18.39 -2.64
CA ILE A 204 -2.93 19.45 -2.25
C ILE A 204 -2.15 20.74 -2.08
N ARG A 205 -2.66 21.81 -2.66
CA ARG A 205 -2.20 23.18 -2.42
C ARG A 205 -3.37 24.02 -1.92
N SER A 206 -3.27 24.54 -0.71
CA SER A 206 -4.37 25.28 -0.09
C SER A 206 -4.01 26.73 0.18
N LYS A 207 -5.02 27.60 0.13
CA LYS A 207 -4.93 29.03 0.40
C LYS A 207 -6.16 29.47 1.18
N THR A 208 -5.92 30.18 2.28
CA THR A 208 -7.00 30.77 3.09
C THR A 208 -7.11 32.26 2.77
N SER A 209 -8.34 32.76 2.68
CA SER A 209 -8.65 34.17 2.48
C SER A 209 -9.67 34.65 3.51
N ILE A 210 -9.53 35.91 3.95
CA ILE A 210 -10.47 36.53 4.91
C ILE A 210 -11.70 37.03 4.14
N LEU A 211 -12.88 36.70 4.64
CA LEU A 211 -14.15 37.17 4.09
C LEU A 211 -14.65 38.39 4.88
N PRO A 212 -15.20 39.43 4.21
CA PRO A 212 -15.73 40.60 4.89
C PRO A 212 -16.91 40.25 5.80
N SER A 213 -16.88 40.71 7.05
CA SER A 213 -17.95 40.50 8.02
C SER A 213 -17.87 41.50 9.16
N ASN A 214 -19.02 42.02 9.59
CA ASN A 214 -19.10 43.02 10.67
C ASN A 214 -19.27 42.39 12.06
N LEU A 215 -19.60 41.08 12.12
CA LEU A 215 -20.05 40.42 13.36
C LEU A 215 -19.04 39.40 13.87
N GLN A 216 -18.47 38.60 12.96
CA GLN A 216 -17.63 37.43 13.24
C GLN A 216 -16.54 37.31 12.17
N ASN A 217 -15.38 36.79 12.53
CA ASN A 217 -14.34 36.51 11.55
C ASN A 217 -14.75 35.31 10.69
N ARG A 218 -14.59 35.47 9.38
CA ARG A 218 -14.97 34.47 8.37
C ARG A 218 -13.82 34.28 7.39
N TRP A 219 -13.67 33.06 6.92
CA TRP A 219 -12.65 32.71 5.95
C TRP A 219 -13.18 31.78 4.87
N ALA A 220 -12.59 31.89 3.68
CA ALA A 220 -12.70 30.88 2.63
C ALA A 220 -11.37 30.15 2.52
N LEU A 221 -11.40 28.82 2.68
CA LEU A 221 -10.27 27.94 2.43
C LEU A 221 -10.45 27.30 1.06
N GLU A 222 -9.66 27.72 0.09
CA GLU A 222 -9.59 27.14 -1.23
C GLU A 222 -8.46 26.12 -1.29
N SER A 223 -8.71 24.95 -1.85
CA SER A 223 -7.66 23.95 -2.07
C SER A 223 -7.71 23.38 -3.48
N GLN A 224 -6.55 23.27 -4.10
CA GLN A 224 -6.33 22.57 -5.36
C GLN A 224 -5.84 21.17 -5.05
N ILE A 225 -6.55 20.16 -5.55
CA ILE A 225 -6.22 18.74 -5.43
C ILE A 225 -5.79 18.27 -6.81
N GLU A 226 -4.54 17.86 -6.96
CA GLU A 226 -3.95 17.40 -8.22
C GLU A 226 -3.74 15.89 -8.17
N ASN A 227 -4.21 15.17 -9.20
CA ASN A 227 -3.87 13.77 -9.40
C ASN A 227 -2.47 13.65 -10.01
N CYS A 228 -1.48 13.28 -9.20
CA CYS A 228 -0.11 13.03 -9.64
C CYS A 228 0.17 11.54 -9.90
N GLY A 229 -0.84 10.68 -9.78
CA GLY A 229 -0.76 9.27 -10.11
C GLY A 229 -0.88 9.00 -11.61
N GLU A 230 -0.71 7.73 -11.98
CA GLU A 230 -0.82 7.26 -13.37
C GLU A 230 -2.21 6.70 -13.73
N GLU A 231 -3.09 6.57 -12.73
CA GLU A 231 -4.44 6.04 -12.92
C GLU A 231 -5.49 7.13 -12.73
N THR A 232 -6.65 6.95 -13.38
CA THR A 232 -7.84 7.74 -13.08
C THR A 232 -8.35 7.40 -11.68
N ILE A 233 -8.62 8.43 -10.90
CA ILE A 233 -9.12 8.30 -9.53
C ILE A 233 -10.44 9.03 -9.37
N THR A 234 -11.27 8.52 -8.46
CA THR A 234 -12.54 9.14 -8.08
C THR A 234 -12.40 9.70 -6.66
N LEU A 235 -12.66 10.98 -6.48
CA LEU A 235 -12.68 11.63 -5.17
C LEU A 235 -13.92 11.22 -4.38
N GLU A 236 -13.77 10.49 -3.28
CA GLU A 236 -14.91 10.01 -2.49
C GLU A 236 -15.36 11.05 -1.46
N ASN A 237 -14.40 11.62 -0.74
CA ASN A 237 -14.67 12.57 0.33
C ASN A 237 -13.51 13.54 0.49
N VAL A 238 -13.81 14.81 0.75
CA VAL A 238 -12.83 15.83 1.13
C VAL A 238 -13.46 16.64 2.25
N TYR A 239 -12.80 16.68 3.40
CA TYR A 239 -13.38 17.31 4.58
C TYR A 239 -12.27 17.94 5.44
N LEU A 240 -12.66 18.95 6.20
CA LEU A 240 -11.82 19.55 7.22
C LEU A 240 -12.08 18.84 8.53
N ASN A 241 -11.01 18.47 9.25
CA ASN A 241 -11.15 17.96 10.60
C ASN A 241 -11.48 19.15 11.51
N GLU A 242 -12.62 19.07 12.18
CA GLU A 242 -13.11 20.14 13.05
C GLU A 242 -12.11 20.40 14.18
N HIS A 243 -11.76 21.67 14.36
CA HIS A 243 -10.97 22.15 15.50
C HIS A 243 -11.87 22.97 16.42
N THR A 244 -11.58 22.95 17.73
CA THR A 244 -12.33 23.70 18.73
C THR A 244 -12.34 25.20 18.39
N GLY A 245 -13.52 25.79 18.20
CA GLY A 245 -13.69 27.24 17.99
C GLY A 245 -13.99 27.69 16.55
N PHE A 246 -14.15 26.77 15.61
CA PHE A 246 -14.58 27.09 14.25
C PHE A 246 -15.66 26.14 13.76
N SER A 247 -16.70 26.70 13.15
CA SER A 247 -17.63 25.93 12.33
C SER A 247 -17.17 25.90 10.88
N CYS A 248 -17.27 24.73 10.25
CA CYS A 248 -16.86 24.50 8.87
C CYS A 248 -18.06 24.07 8.02
N LYS A 249 -18.20 24.66 6.84
CA LYS A 249 -19.18 24.26 5.82
C LYS A 249 -18.48 23.96 4.51
N SER A 250 -18.73 22.78 3.95
CA SER A 250 -18.31 22.44 2.58
C SER A 250 -19.06 23.32 1.57
N LEU A 251 -18.38 23.72 0.50
CA LEU A 251 -18.96 24.38 -0.67
C LEU A 251 -18.77 23.52 -1.94
N ASN A 252 -18.57 22.22 -1.78
CA ASN A 252 -18.13 21.31 -2.84
C ASN A 252 -19.30 20.48 -3.42
N TRP A 253 -18.96 19.48 -4.25
CA TRP A 253 -19.91 18.57 -4.91
C TRP A 253 -20.69 17.66 -3.93
N ASP A 254 -20.21 17.56 -2.69
CA ASP A 254 -20.81 16.74 -1.64
C ASP A 254 -22.01 17.41 -0.98
N VAL A 255 -22.22 18.71 -1.23
CA VAL A 255 -23.42 19.45 -0.83
C VAL A 255 -24.54 19.22 -1.85
N VAL A 256 -25.17 18.06 -1.74
CA VAL A 256 -26.23 17.63 -2.67
C VAL A 256 -27.62 17.90 -2.08
N PRO A 257 -28.54 18.57 -2.80
CA PRO A 257 -29.93 18.74 -2.37
C PRO A 257 -30.64 17.40 -2.15
N THR A 258 -31.58 17.36 -1.20
CA THR A 258 -32.37 16.16 -0.89
C THR A 258 -33.04 15.60 -2.15
N GLY A 259 -32.75 14.34 -2.48
CA GLY A 259 -33.34 13.64 -3.64
C GLY A 259 -32.46 13.63 -4.90
N CYS A 260 -31.31 14.28 -4.91
CA CYS A 260 -30.33 14.21 -6.00
C CYS A 260 -29.25 13.14 -5.72
N VAL A 261 -28.70 12.55 -6.79
CA VAL A 261 -27.62 11.56 -6.70
C VAL A 261 -26.28 12.29 -6.56
N LYS A 262 -25.48 11.91 -5.57
CA LYS A 262 -24.10 12.40 -5.42
C LYS A 262 -23.23 11.79 -6.51
N GLU A 263 -22.72 12.62 -7.41
CA GLU A 263 -21.71 12.23 -8.39
C GLU A 263 -20.32 12.68 -7.91
N ASN A 264 -19.42 11.71 -7.76
CA ASN A 264 -18.06 11.97 -7.30
C ASN A 264 -17.16 12.42 -8.47
N PRO A 265 -16.33 13.47 -8.28
CA PRO A 265 -15.39 13.92 -9.29
C PRO A 265 -14.40 12.81 -9.69
N LYS A 266 -14.16 12.71 -11.00
CA LYS A 266 -13.17 11.79 -11.57
C LYS A 266 -12.01 12.63 -12.09
N LEU A 267 -10.81 12.29 -11.68
CA LEU A 267 -9.57 12.99 -12.03
C LEU A 267 -8.70 12.06 -12.84
N MET A 268 -8.43 12.43 -14.08
CA MET A 268 -7.41 11.80 -14.90
C MET A 268 -6.01 12.16 -14.37
N PRO A 269 -4.96 11.41 -14.74
CA PRO A 269 -3.59 11.78 -14.45
C PRO A 269 -3.29 13.23 -14.88
N GLY A 270 -2.83 14.05 -13.95
CA GLY A 270 -2.53 15.48 -14.15
C GLY A 270 -3.71 16.43 -13.97
N ASP A 271 -4.95 15.93 -13.78
CA ASP A 271 -6.09 16.79 -13.54
C ASP A 271 -6.01 17.46 -12.17
N VAL A 272 -6.50 18.70 -12.13
CA VAL A 272 -6.60 19.52 -10.91
C VAL A 272 -8.07 19.79 -10.61
N TYR A 273 -8.49 19.51 -9.39
CA TYR A 273 -9.82 19.80 -8.87
C TYR A 273 -9.77 20.85 -7.78
N GLN A 274 -10.66 21.84 -7.83
CA GLN A 274 -10.74 22.88 -6.81
C GLN A 274 -11.86 22.57 -5.83
N VAL A 275 -11.54 22.66 -4.54
CA VAL A 275 -12.48 22.60 -3.44
C VAL A 275 -12.44 23.88 -2.62
N CYS A 276 -13.55 24.25 -2.02
CA CYS A 276 -13.66 25.39 -1.14
C CYS A 276 -14.45 25.03 0.11
N PHE A 277 -14.01 25.57 1.25
CA PHE A 277 -14.69 25.46 2.53
C PHE A 277 -14.89 26.85 3.11
N PHE A 278 -16.05 27.07 3.70
CA PHE A 278 -16.38 28.26 4.46
C PHE A 278 -16.13 28.00 5.95
N LEU A 279 -15.37 28.87 6.59
CA LEU A 279 -15.06 28.81 8.01
C LEU A 279 -15.60 30.04 8.72
N GLU A 280 -16.21 29.83 9.89
CA GLU A 280 -16.76 30.88 10.75
C GLU A 280 -16.34 30.63 12.20
N GLU A 281 -15.87 31.67 12.88
CA GLU A 281 -15.40 31.59 14.26
C GLU A 281 -16.57 31.46 15.25
N ASP A 282 -16.54 30.42 16.09
CA ASP A 282 -17.58 30.14 17.08
C ASP A 282 -17.35 30.98 18.36
N GLU A 283 -18.05 32.13 18.43
CA GLU A 283 -18.01 33.14 19.50
C GLU A 283 -16.63 33.74 19.84
N LYS A 284 -16.63 35.07 20.03
CA LYS A 284 -15.42 35.89 20.30
C LYS A 284 -14.73 35.46 21.59
N ARG A 285 -13.84 34.48 21.54
CA ARG A 285 -12.81 34.33 22.56
C ARG A 285 -11.74 35.37 22.26
N GLU A 286 -11.34 36.13 23.27
CA GLU A 286 -10.12 36.92 23.21
C GLU A 286 -8.94 35.94 23.11
N LEU A 287 -8.63 35.48 21.90
CA LEU A 287 -7.34 34.85 21.63
C LEU A 287 -6.29 35.96 21.69
N GLU A 288 -5.73 36.13 22.88
CA GLU A 288 -4.40 36.72 23.09
C GLU A 288 -3.37 35.85 22.36
N ASP A 289 -3.26 36.07 21.06
CA ASP A 289 -2.12 35.86 20.19
C ASP A 289 -2.66 35.73 18.76
N LYS A 290 -1.99 36.39 17.81
CA LYS A 290 -2.22 36.23 16.36
C LYS A 290 -1.93 34.79 15.90
N LYS A 291 -2.76 33.83 16.32
CA LYS A 291 -2.53 32.41 16.13
C LYS A 291 -3.29 31.93 14.91
N GLN A 292 -2.51 31.76 13.84
CA GLN A 292 -2.69 30.83 12.73
C GLN A 292 -3.93 29.94 12.87
N ILE A 293 -4.85 30.05 11.90
CA ILE A 293 -5.91 29.06 11.70
C ILE A 293 -5.21 27.73 11.43
N LEU A 294 -5.34 26.76 12.33
CA LEU A 294 -4.76 25.44 12.15
C LEU A 294 -5.93 24.51 11.81
N VAL A 295 -6.13 24.27 10.51
CA VAL A 295 -7.14 23.31 10.06
C VAL A 295 -6.47 22.22 9.25
N ASN A 296 -6.76 20.98 9.61
CA ASN A 296 -6.28 19.80 8.93
C ASN A 296 -7.30 19.38 7.88
N MET A 297 -6.86 19.20 6.63
CA MET A 297 -7.73 18.68 5.56
C MET A 297 -7.43 17.21 5.31
N SER A 298 -8.48 16.42 5.22
CA SER A 298 -8.42 14.99 4.90
C SER A 298 -9.14 14.73 3.57
N LEU A 299 -8.61 13.83 2.74
CA LEU A 299 -9.30 13.34 1.56
C LEU A 299 -9.24 11.81 1.44
N CYS A 300 -10.26 11.27 0.80
CA CYS A 300 -10.37 9.86 0.42
C CYS A 300 -10.58 9.77 -1.09
N TRP A 301 -9.91 8.82 -1.74
CA TRP A 301 -10.12 8.54 -3.16
C TRP A 301 -10.18 7.03 -3.44
N ARG A 302 -10.69 6.72 -4.64
CA ARG A 302 -10.75 5.36 -5.16
C ARG A 302 -10.19 5.27 -6.57
N GLY A 303 -9.28 4.32 -6.81
CA GLY A 303 -8.74 4.00 -8.14
C GLY A 303 -9.62 3.02 -8.95
N ALA A 304 -9.22 2.74 -10.18
CA ALA A 304 -10.02 2.05 -11.20
C ALA A 304 -10.48 0.61 -10.85
N MET A 305 -9.90 -0.03 -9.82
CA MET A 305 -10.27 -1.39 -9.36
C MET A 305 -10.53 -1.46 -7.84
N GLY A 306 -10.97 -0.35 -7.25
CA GLY A 306 -11.32 -0.32 -5.84
C GLY A 306 -10.14 -0.14 -4.88
N ASN A 307 -8.96 0.22 -5.39
CA ASN A 307 -7.86 0.73 -4.57
C ASN A 307 -8.37 1.94 -3.80
N LYS A 308 -8.28 1.91 -2.48
CA LYS A 308 -8.62 3.06 -1.63
C LYS A 308 -7.34 3.78 -1.25
N GLY A 309 -7.39 5.10 -1.26
CA GLY A 309 -6.35 5.93 -0.69
C GLY A 309 -6.93 6.98 0.24
N PHE A 310 -6.12 7.39 1.22
CA PHE A 310 -6.43 8.40 2.21
C PHE A 310 -5.23 9.29 2.44
N LEU A 311 -5.42 10.61 2.44
CA LEU A 311 -4.38 11.58 2.73
C LEU A 311 -4.92 12.61 3.71
N SER A 312 -4.16 12.90 4.75
CA SER A 312 -4.45 13.96 5.72
C SER A 312 -3.27 14.91 5.78
N ILE A 313 -3.55 16.21 5.71
CA ILE A 313 -2.53 17.26 5.71
C ILE A 313 -2.56 17.98 7.06
N ASN A 314 -1.35 18.10 7.62
CA ASN A 314 -1.04 18.86 8.82
C ASN A 314 -1.41 20.35 8.68
N PRO A 315 -1.57 21.08 9.79
CA PRO A 315 -2.46 22.23 9.79
C PRO A 315 -1.98 23.38 8.92
N LEU A 316 -2.92 23.93 8.15
CA LEU A 316 -2.73 25.03 7.21
C LEU A 316 -2.70 26.38 7.93
N GLY A 317 -1.56 26.72 8.54
CA GLY A 317 -1.40 28.01 9.24
C GLY A 317 -1.48 29.23 8.30
N THR A 318 -2.43 30.12 8.54
CA THR A 318 -2.42 31.48 7.96
C THR A 318 -1.39 32.35 8.68
N LYS A 319 -0.37 32.84 7.97
CA LYS A 319 0.43 33.97 8.44
C LYS A 319 -0.33 35.28 8.28
#